data_AF-A0A6I9NNX2-F1
#
_entry.id   AF-A0A6I9NNX2-F1
#
_cell.length_a   1.000
_cell.length_b   1.000
_cell.length_c   1.000
_cell.angle_alpha   90.00
_cell.angle_beta   90.00
_cell.angle_gamma   90.00
#
_symmetry.space_group_name_H-M   'P 1'
#
loop_
_entity.id
_entity.type
_entity.pdbx_description
1 polymer ?
#
loop_
_entity_poly.entity_id
_entity_poly.type
_entity_poly.pdbx_seq_one_letter_code
_entity_poly.pdbx_strand_id
1 'polypeptide(L)'
;MPSLVVCPPTLTGHWVDEVGKFCSKEFLHPLHYTGPPTERMRLQHQVKKHNLIIASYDVVRNDIDFFRNIKFNYCILDEGHVIKNGKTKLSKAIKQLAANFRVILSGTPIQNNVLELWSLFDFLMPGFLGTERQFAARYGKPILASRDAKSSSREQEAGVLAMEALHRQVLPFLLRRMKEDVLQDLPPKIIQDYYCNLSPLQVQLYEDFAKSRAKASVEDSISSTSTEEEEKPKLKATGHVFQALQYLRKLCNHPSLVLTPQHPEYKRISEQLIGQNSNLRDLQHAPKLSALKQVLCWEVF
;
A
#
# COMPACT_ATOMS: atom_id res chain seq x y z
N MET A 1 -17.69 24.12 17.99
CA MET A 1 -17.45 23.45 16.68
C MET A 1 -16.60 22.23 16.94
N PRO A 2 -17.02 21.01 16.55
CA PRO A 2 -16.27 19.80 16.86
C PRO A 2 -15.02 19.65 15.98
N SER A 3 -14.08 18.83 16.41
CA SER A 3 -12.95 18.34 15.62
C SER A 3 -13.20 16.89 15.20
N LEU A 4 -12.53 16.45 14.13
CA LEU A 4 -12.64 15.12 13.57
C LEU A 4 -11.25 14.49 13.44
N VAL A 5 -11.11 13.27 13.94
CA VAL A 5 -9.98 12.38 13.67
C VAL A 5 -10.47 11.22 12.81
N VAL A 6 -9.81 11.02 11.67
CA VAL A 6 -10.05 9.90 10.77
C VAL A 6 -8.80 9.03 10.78
N CYS A 7 -8.95 7.77 11.15
CA CYS A 7 -7.82 6.84 11.29
C CYS A 7 -8.17 5.44 10.74
N PRO A 8 -7.18 4.54 10.58
CA PRO A 8 -7.45 3.13 10.34
C PRO A 8 -8.42 2.55 11.39
N PRO A 9 -9.31 1.61 11.02
CA PRO A 9 -10.29 1.03 11.96
C PRO A 9 -9.65 0.50 13.25
N THR A 10 -8.47 -0.11 13.14
CA THR A 10 -7.67 -0.67 14.24
C THR A 10 -7.16 0.38 15.23
N LEU A 11 -7.10 1.65 14.83
CA LEU A 11 -6.58 2.76 15.67
C LEU A 11 -7.69 3.60 16.30
N THR A 12 -8.96 3.40 15.93
CA THR A 12 -10.05 4.22 16.45
C THR A 12 -10.20 4.10 17.98
N GLY A 13 -10.07 2.89 18.54
CA GLY A 13 -10.09 2.68 19.99
C GLY A 13 -8.88 3.31 20.68
N HIS A 14 -7.68 3.11 20.11
CA HIS A 14 -6.45 3.70 20.62
C HIS A 14 -6.53 5.24 20.74
N TRP A 15 -7.11 5.92 19.74
CA TRP A 15 -7.33 7.36 19.82
C TRP A 15 -8.27 7.77 20.96
N VAL A 16 -9.32 6.99 21.25
CA VAL A 16 -10.23 7.26 22.37
C VAL A 16 -9.50 7.08 23.70
N ASP A 17 -8.72 6.01 23.82
CA ASP A 17 -7.96 5.67 25.04
C ASP A 17 -6.89 6.74 25.34
N GLU A 18 -6.11 7.14 24.34
CA GLU A 18 -5.05 8.15 24.51
C GLU A 18 -5.62 9.53 24.83
N VAL A 19 -6.77 9.90 24.25
CA VAL A 19 -7.49 11.12 24.65
C VAL A 19 -7.92 11.03 26.11
N GLY A 20 -8.46 9.89 26.56
CA GLY A 20 -8.87 9.71 27.95
C GLY A 20 -7.71 9.72 28.94
N LYS A 21 -6.51 9.31 28.50
CA LYS A 21 -5.29 9.30 29.30
C LYS A 21 -4.63 10.68 29.43
N PHE A 22 -4.57 11.43 28.34
CA PHE A 22 -3.82 12.69 28.29
C PHE A 22 -4.68 13.96 28.43
N CYS A 23 -5.99 13.87 28.21
CA CYS A 23 -6.90 15.01 28.26
C CYS A 23 -8.04 14.77 29.26
N SER A 24 -8.38 15.78 30.06
CA SER A 24 -9.60 15.74 30.87
C SER A 24 -10.86 15.84 30.00
N LYS A 25 -11.93 15.14 30.41
CA LYS A 25 -13.25 15.16 29.74
C LYS A 25 -13.91 16.55 29.72
N GLU A 26 -13.49 17.45 30.61
CA GLU A 26 -13.93 18.84 30.63
C GLU A 26 -13.49 19.61 29.37
N PHE A 27 -12.32 19.27 28.83
CA PHE A 27 -11.76 19.93 27.64
C PHE A 27 -12.02 19.13 26.37
N LEU A 28 -11.85 17.81 26.41
CA LEU A 28 -12.01 16.94 25.25
C LEU A 28 -12.95 15.78 25.57
N HIS A 29 -14.10 15.76 24.93
CA HIS A 29 -15.09 14.71 25.04
C HIS A 29 -15.16 13.93 23.72
N PRO A 30 -14.42 12.81 23.61
CA PRO A 30 -14.37 12.02 22.38
C PRO A 30 -15.65 11.22 22.17
N LEU A 31 -16.20 11.27 20.96
CA LEU A 31 -17.21 10.34 20.46
C LEU A 31 -16.55 9.29 19.58
N HIS A 32 -16.59 8.04 20.02
CA HIS A 32 -16.19 6.90 19.19
C HIS A 32 -17.29 6.59 18.17
N TYR A 33 -17.17 7.14 16.96
CA TYR A 33 -18.15 6.97 15.90
C TYR A 33 -17.83 5.69 15.10
N THR A 34 -18.26 4.55 15.63
CA THR A 34 -18.05 3.21 15.07
C THR A 34 -19.32 2.35 15.16
N GLY A 35 -19.30 1.14 14.60
CA GLY A 35 -20.41 0.19 14.64
C GLY A 35 -21.20 0.07 13.32
N PRO A 36 -22.20 -0.83 13.25
CA PRO A 36 -23.08 -1.01 12.11
C PRO A 36 -23.96 0.24 11.84
N PRO A 37 -24.58 0.34 10.64
CA PRO A 37 -25.34 1.54 10.24
C PRO A 37 -26.42 1.97 11.23
N THR A 38 -27.11 1.02 11.86
CA THR A 38 -28.17 1.29 12.85
C THR A 38 -27.64 2.00 14.09
N GLU A 39 -26.48 1.58 14.61
CA GLU A 39 -25.82 2.24 15.74
C GLU A 39 -25.30 3.61 15.35
N ARG A 40 -24.69 3.74 14.16
CA ARG A 40 -24.16 5.01 13.67
C ARG A 40 -25.25 6.06 13.51
N MET A 41 -26.45 5.70 13.05
CA MET A 41 -27.60 6.62 13.05
C MET A 41 -27.94 7.14 14.46
N ARG A 42 -27.81 6.32 15.51
CA ARG A 42 -27.98 6.79 16.90
C ARG A 42 -26.85 7.73 17.32
N LEU A 43 -25.61 7.44 16.93
CA LEU A 43 -24.44 8.27 17.23
C LEU A 43 -24.48 9.63 16.54
N GLN A 44 -25.06 9.73 15.33
CA GLN A 44 -25.24 11.01 14.63
C GLN A 44 -25.98 12.05 15.49
N HIS A 45 -26.98 11.61 16.26
CA HIS A 45 -27.74 12.48 17.17
C HIS A 45 -26.90 12.94 18.37
N GLN A 46 -25.81 12.25 18.68
CA GLN A 46 -24.91 12.56 19.80
C GLN A 46 -23.73 13.43 19.41
N VAL A 47 -23.43 13.57 18.11
CA VAL A 47 -22.29 14.36 17.62
C VAL A 47 -22.29 15.78 18.17
N LYS A 48 -23.46 16.43 18.30
CA LYS A 48 -23.57 17.79 18.84
C LYS A 48 -23.19 17.91 20.32
N LYS A 49 -23.16 16.79 21.07
CA LYS A 49 -22.82 16.74 22.50
C LYS A 49 -21.33 16.48 22.75
N HIS A 50 -20.55 16.29 21.69
CA HIS A 50 -19.13 15.96 21.75
C HIS A 50 -18.33 17.00 20.98
N ASN A 51 -17.07 17.20 21.39
CA ASN A 51 -16.19 18.18 20.75
C ASN A 51 -15.05 17.52 19.96
N LEU A 52 -14.87 16.21 20.08
CA LEU A 52 -14.01 15.40 19.22
C LEU A 52 -14.80 14.20 18.71
N ILE A 53 -14.72 13.93 17.41
CA ILE A 53 -15.28 12.73 16.79
C ILE A 53 -14.11 11.89 16.27
N ILE A 54 -14.13 10.59 16.56
CA ILE A 54 -13.13 9.65 16.08
C ILE A 54 -13.85 8.61 15.23
N ALA A 55 -13.50 8.52 13.95
CA ALA A 55 -14.12 7.62 12.99
C ALA A 55 -13.07 6.94 12.11
N SER A 56 -13.42 5.80 11.51
CA SER A 56 -12.55 5.17 10.53
C SER A 56 -12.76 5.75 9.12
N TYR A 57 -11.75 5.62 8.27
CA TYR A 57 -11.84 6.02 6.85
C TYR A 57 -13.07 5.46 6.12
N ASP A 58 -13.36 4.17 6.30
CA ASP A 58 -14.51 3.54 5.66
C ASP A 58 -15.84 4.06 6.19
N VAL A 59 -15.92 4.34 7.50
CA VAL A 59 -17.13 4.91 8.11
C VAL A 59 -17.40 6.32 7.59
N VAL A 60 -16.38 7.17 7.54
CA VAL A 60 -16.51 8.53 6.99
C VAL A 60 -16.90 8.48 5.51
N ARG A 61 -16.34 7.55 4.73
CA ARG A 61 -16.73 7.36 3.32
C ARG A 61 -18.20 6.97 3.19
N ASN A 62 -18.65 6.02 4.00
CA ASN A 62 -20.01 5.48 3.91
C ASN A 62 -21.05 6.49 4.40
N ASP A 63 -20.73 7.30 5.40
CA ASP A 63 -21.63 8.27 6.02
C ASP A 63 -21.29 9.72 5.57
N ILE A 64 -20.67 9.89 4.41
CA ILE A 64 -20.15 11.21 3.96
C ILE A 64 -21.24 12.26 3.82
N ASP A 65 -22.47 11.86 3.45
CA ASP A 65 -23.61 12.78 3.34
C ASP A 65 -23.97 13.42 4.68
N PHE A 66 -23.71 12.73 5.80
CA PHE A 66 -23.82 13.30 7.14
C PHE A 66 -22.63 14.21 7.46
N PHE A 67 -21.40 13.70 7.30
CA PHE A 67 -20.18 14.41 7.70
C PHE A 67 -19.95 15.71 6.90
N ARG A 68 -20.28 15.76 5.61
CA ARG A 68 -20.07 16.96 4.77
C ARG A 68 -20.90 18.17 5.21
N ASN A 69 -22.00 17.94 5.94
CA ASN A 69 -22.87 19.00 6.45
C ASN A 69 -22.38 19.60 7.77
N ILE A 70 -21.29 19.04 8.34
CA ILE A 70 -20.70 19.51 9.60
C ILE A 70 -19.45 20.33 9.26
N LYS A 71 -19.39 21.55 9.80
CA LYS A 71 -18.16 22.34 9.77
C LYS A 71 -17.28 21.93 10.96
N PHE A 72 -16.08 21.44 10.68
CA PHE A 72 -15.11 21.02 11.68
C PHE A 72 -14.11 22.12 12.02
N ASN A 73 -13.60 22.13 13.25
CA ASN A 73 -12.47 22.96 13.64
C ASN A 73 -11.18 22.36 13.10
N TYR A 74 -10.85 21.15 13.54
CA TYR A 74 -9.75 20.36 13.00
C TYR A 74 -10.28 19.13 12.28
N CYS A 75 -9.66 18.77 11.16
CA CYS A 75 -9.79 17.46 10.52
C CYS A 75 -8.39 16.85 10.42
N ILE A 76 -8.17 15.80 11.21
CA ILE A 76 -6.89 15.11 11.36
C ILE A 76 -7.01 13.76 10.68
N LEU A 77 -6.13 13.49 9.72
CA LEU A 77 -6.01 12.21 9.05
C LEU A 77 -4.80 11.46 9.59
N ASP A 78 -5.04 10.40 10.33
CA ASP A 78 -3.99 9.47 10.76
C ASP A 78 -3.72 8.45 9.66
N GLU A 79 -2.45 8.13 9.43
CA GLU A 79 -1.99 7.39 8.25
C GLU A 79 -2.55 7.95 6.93
N GLY A 80 -2.47 9.29 6.75
CA GLY A 80 -3.09 9.99 5.62
C GLY A 80 -2.55 9.60 4.23
N HIS A 81 -1.49 8.79 4.15
CA HIS A 81 -1.06 8.16 2.90
C HIS A 81 -2.17 7.30 2.27
N VAL A 82 -3.20 6.90 3.03
CA VAL A 82 -4.40 6.22 2.52
C VAL A 82 -5.14 7.03 1.44
N ILE A 83 -5.08 8.37 1.47
CA ILE A 83 -5.72 9.24 0.47
C ILE A 83 -4.78 9.70 -0.66
N LYS A 84 -3.64 9.01 -0.83
CA LYS A 84 -2.64 9.33 -1.87
C LYS A 84 -3.17 9.27 -3.30
N ASN A 85 -4.19 8.45 -3.56
CA ASN A 85 -4.85 8.40 -4.85
C ASN A 85 -6.18 9.17 -4.82
N GLY A 86 -6.14 10.42 -5.29
CA GLY A 86 -7.28 11.33 -5.33
C GLY A 86 -8.50 10.84 -6.11
N LYS A 87 -8.34 9.82 -6.98
CA LYS A 87 -9.43 9.26 -7.78
C LYS A 87 -10.29 8.25 -7.02
N THR A 88 -9.77 7.73 -5.90
CA THR A 88 -10.48 6.75 -5.08
C THR A 88 -11.75 7.34 -4.47
N LYS A 89 -12.81 6.52 -4.32
CA LYS A 89 -14.05 6.93 -3.64
C LYS A 89 -13.77 7.48 -2.23
N LEU A 90 -12.81 6.85 -1.54
CA LEU A 90 -12.38 7.27 -0.22
C LEU A 90 -11.79 8.69 -0.24
N SER A 91 -10.79 8.96 -1.10
CA SER A 91 -10.18 10.30 -1.17
C SER A 91 -11.18 11.38 -1.54
N LYS A 92 -12.09 11.08 -2.49
CA LYS A 92 -13.17 12.00 -2.88
C LYS A 92 -14.14 12.28 -1.73
N ALA A 93 -14.44 11.29 -0.88
CA ALA A 93 -15.28 11.49 0.29
C ALA A 93 -14.56 12.35 1.34
N ILE A 94 -13.32 12.02 1.69
CA ILE A 94 -12.54 12.77 2.69
C ILE A 94 -12.34 14.24 2.26
N LYS A 95 -12.13 14.52 0.98
CA LYS A 95 -11.99 15.89 0.46
C LYS A 95 -13.27 16.72 0.49
N GLN A 96 -14.45 16.11 0.70
CA GLN A 96 -15.71 16.84 0.89
C GLN A 96 -15.88 17.38 2.33
N LEU A 97 -15.01 17.01 3.26
CA LEU A 97 -15.08 17.46 4.64
C LEU A 97 -14.72 18.95 4.75
N ALA A 98 -15.62 19.75 5.32
CA ALA A 98 -15.38 21.15 5.62
C ALA A 98 -14.68 21.29 6.97
N ALA A 99 -13.45 21.83 6.98
CA ALA A 99 -12.69 22.04 8.20
C ALA A 99 -11.87 23.32 8.13
N ASN A 100 -11.71 24.02 9.25
CA ASN A 100 -10.86 25.22 9.33
C ASN A 100 -9.36 24.86 9.27
N PHE A 101 -8.97 23.81 10.00
CA PHE A 101 -7.59 23.32 10.06
C PHE A 101 -7.55 21.86 9.62
N ARG A 102 -6.56 21.51 8.80
CA ARG A 102 -6.39 20.16 8.25
C ARG A 102 -4.98 19.67 8.53
N VAL A 103 -4.86 18.47 9.07
CA VAL A 103 -3.59 17.86 9.46
C VAL A 103 -3.53 16.45 8.90
N ILE A 104 -2.38 16.05 8.38
CA ILE A 104 -2.08 14.68 7.99
C ILE A 104 -0.93 14.18 8.85
N LEU A 105 -1.12 13.02 9.47
CA LEU A 105 -0.08 12.25 10.13
C LEU A 105 0.27 11.07 9.22
N SER A 106 1.55 10.82 9.03
CA SER A 106 2.03 9.66 8.27
C SER A 106 3.41 9.27 8.75
N GLY A 107 3.59 7.99 9.09
CA GLY A 107 4.91 7.43 9.37
C GLY A 107 5.71 7.13 8.09
N THR A 108 5.05 7.07 6.93
CA THR A 108 5.70 6.74 5.66
C THR A 108 6.08 8.01 4.89
N PRO A 109 7.32 8.09 4.37
CA PRO A 109 7.69 9.17 3.45
C PRO A 109 6.87 9.04 2.17
N ILE A 110 6.53 10.16 1.52
CA ILE A 110 5.83 10.16 0.21
C ILE A 110 6.62 9.29 -0.77
N GLN A 111 6.05 8.15 -1.16
CA GLN A 111 6.90 7.00 -1.46
C GLN A 111 7.54 7.06 -2.85
N ASN A 112 6.90 7.55 -3.92
CA ASN A 112 7.56 7.57 -5.26
C ASN A 112 6.93 8.43 -6.36
N ASN A 113 5.71 8.96 -6.17
CA ASN A 113 4.96 9.68 -7.21
C ASN A 113 4.52 11.07 -6.73
N VAL A 114 4.90 12.12 -7.45
CA VAL A 114 4.52 13.50 -7.12
C VAL A 114 3.01 13.74 -7.18
N LEU A 115 2.25 12.91 -7.90
CA LEU A 115 0.78 12.97 -7.88
C LEU A 115 0.19 12.49 -6.56
N GLU A 116 0.88 11.59 -5.85
CA GLU A 116 0.47 11.20 -4.50
C GLU A 116 0.57 12.41 -3.56
N LEU A 117 1.68 13.17 -3.65
CA LEU A 117 1.87 14.41 -2.91
C LEU A 117 0.77 15.44 -3.22
N TRP A 118 0.47 15.64 -4.50
CA TRP A 118 -0.59 16.55 -4.91
C TRP A 118 -1.93 16.18 -4.29
N SER A 119 -2.28 14.89 -4.23
CA SER A 119 -3.53 14.45 -3.62
C SER A 119 -3.63 14.82 -2.13
N LEU A 120 -2.52 14.72 -1.38
CA LEU A 120 -2.46 15.09 0.03
C LEU A 120 -2.59 16.61 0.21
N PHE A 121 -1.88 17.40 -0.60
CA PHE A 121 -1.95 18.86 -0.55
C PHE A 121 -3.30 19.41 -1.00
N ASP A 122 -3.97 18.75 -1.94
CA ASP A 122 -5.33 19.10 -2.34
C ASP A 122 -6.34 18.88 -1.19
N PHE A 123 -6.05 17.93 -0.27
CA PHE A 123 -6.79 17.87 1.00
C PHE A 123 -6.34 18.97 1.97
N LEU A 124 -5.04 19.17 2.22
CA LEU A 124 -4.57 20.14 3.21
C LEU A 124 -4.97 21.58 2.86
N MET A 125 -4.74 21.99 1.61
CA MET A 125 -4.95 23.34 1.09
C MET A 125 -5.46 23.25 -0.36
N PRO A 126 -6.78 23.08 -0.54
CA PRO A 126 -7.39 23.00 -1.87
C PRO A 126 -7.00 24.19 -2.75
N GLY A 127 -6.53 23.91 -3.97
CA GLY A 127 -6.10 24.94 -4.93
C GLY A 127 -4.66 25.46 -4.78
N PHE A 128 -3.94 25.14 -3.69
CA PHE A 128 -2.56 25.60 -3.47
C PHE A 128 -1.60 25.18 -4.61
N LEU A 129 -1.71 23.94 -5.07
CA LEU A 129 -0.91 23.39 -6.17
C LEU A 129 -1.61 23.45 -7.53
N GLY A 130 -2.74 24.15 -7.62
CA GLY A 130 -3.61 24.17 -8.80
C GLY A 130 -4.32 22.84 -9.05
N THR A 131 -4.91 22.71 -10.24
CA THR A 131 -5.64 21.50 -10.64
C THR A 131 -4.71 20.31 -10.91
N GLU A 132 -5.23 19.07 -10.82
CA GLU A 132 -4.44 17.85 -11.12
C GLU A 132 -3.75 17.94 -12.48
N ARG A 133 -4.44 18.49 -13.48
CA ARG A 133 -3.92 18.64 -14.86
C ARG A 133 -2.75 19.63 -14.92
N GLN A 134 -2.89 20.78 -14.26
CA GLN A 134 -1.84 21.81 -14.20
C GLN A 134 -0.62 21.26 -13.44
N PHE A 135 -0.85 20.61 -12.30
CA PHE A 135 0.22 20.00 -11.52
C PHE A 135 0.94 18.90 -12.30
N ALA A 136 0.20 18.01 -12.96
CA ALA A 136 0.78 16.96 -13.79
C ALA A 136 1.61 17.53 -14.95
N ALA A 137 1.15 18.61 -15.60
CA ALA A 137 1.90 19.25 -16.66
C ALA A 137 3.17 19.96 -16.15
N ARG A 138 3.08 20.66 -15.01
CA ARG A 138 4.16 21.48 -14.46
C ARG A 138 5.25 20.67 -13.75
N TYR A 139 4.87 19.63 -13.01
CA TYR A 139 5.79 18.86 -12.18
C TYR A 139 5.82 17.37 -12.58
N GLY A 140 4.65 16.75 -12.75
CA GLY A 140 4.55 15.31 -13.02
C GLY A 140 5.29 14.86 -14.29
N LYS A 141 4.97 15.48 -15.44
CA LYS A 141 5.55 15.11 -16.74
C LYS A 141 7.06 15.38 -16.80
N PRO A 142 7.60 16.55 -16.42
CA PRO A 142 9.05 16.79 -16.45
C PRO A 142 9.84 15.83 -15.56
N ILE A 143 9.35 15.57 -14.34
CA ILE A 143 10.03 14.67 -13.38
C ILE A 143 10.02 13.23 -13.90
N LEU A 144 8.90 12.75 -14.46
CA LEU A 144 8.85 11.42 -15.06
C LEU A 144 9.74 11.31 -16.30
N ALA A 145 9.70 12.32 -17.18
CA ALA A 145 10.53 12.36 -18.39
C ALA A 145 12.02 12.37 -18.06
N SER A 146 12.44 13.01 -16.96
CA SER A 146 13.85 13.03 -16.52
C SER A 146 14.38 11.70 -15.97
N ARG A 147 13.48 10.78 -15.59
CA ARG A 147 13.82 9.46 -15.04
C ARG A 147 13.95 8.35 -16.10
N ASP A 148 13.64 8.65 -17.36
CA ASP A 148 13.79 7.69 -18.45
C ASP A 148 15.28 7.47 -18.76
N ALA A 149 15.65 6.25 -19.13
CA ALA A 149 17.03 5.94 -19.52
C ALA A 149 17.44 6.65 -20.83
N LYS A 150 16.45 7.09 -21.64
CA LYS A 150 16.65 7.76 -22.92
C LYS A 150 16.47 9.28 -22.88
N SER A 151 16.36 9.87 -21.68
CA SER A 151 16.11 11.31 -21.54
C SER A 151 17.24 12.17 -22.11
N SER A 152 16.87 13.22 -22.83
CA SER A 152 17.80 14.25 -23.28
C SER A 152 18.32 15.10 -22.10
N SER A 153 19.46 15.78 -22.29
CA SER A 153 20.01 16.70 -21.28
C SER A 153 19.02 17.79 -20.87
N ARG A 154 18.23 18.29 -21.82
CA ARG A 154 17.18 19.30 -21.59
C ARG A 154 16.04 18.77 -20.72
N GLU A 155 15.63 17.51 -20.90
CA GLU A 155 14.57 16.87 -20.10
C GLU A 155 15.05 16.58 -18.67
N GLN A 156 16.31 16.20 -18.51
CA GLN A 156 16.92 16.01 -17.19
C GLN A 156 16.95 17.32 -16.40
N GLU A 157 17.44 18.41 -17.01
CA GLU A 157 17.46 19.75 -16.39
C GLU A 157 16.05 20.22 -16.00
N ALA A 158 15.08 20.08 -16.91
CA ALA A 158 13.69 20.44 -16.65
C ALA A 158 13.09 19.64 -15.47
N GLY A 159 13.42 18.36 -15.33
CA GLY A 159 12.99 17.52 -14.22
C GLY A 159 13.57 17.96 -12.88
N VAL A 160 14.86 18.30 -12.83
CA VAL A 160 15.53 18.81 -11.62
C VAL A 160 14.91 20.14 -11.18
N LEU A 161 14.77 21.10 -12.09
CA LEU A 161 14.16 22.40 -11.80
C LEU A 161 12.71 22.26 -11.30
N ALA A 162 11.93 21.36 -11.91
CA ALA A 162 10.57 21.08 -11.48
C ALA A 162 10.54 20.46 -10.06
N MET A 163 11.44 19.53 -9.76
CA MET A 163 11.55 18.91 -8.45
C MET A 163 11.93 19.93 -7.36
N GLU A 164 12.93 20.77 -7.62
CA GLU A 164 13.36 21.80 -6.68
C GLU A 164 12.27 22.83 -6.42
N ALA A 165 11.59 23.29 -7.47
CA ALA A 165 10.48 24.23 -7.36
C ALA A 165 9.32 23.64 -6.53
N LEU A 166 8.98 22.37 -6.76
CA LEU A 166 7.97 21.66 -5.98
C LEU A 166 8.39 21.54 -4.51
N HIS A 167 9.63 21.07 -4.27
CA HIS A 167 10.18 20.90 -2.93
C HIS A 167 10.13 22.19 -2.13
N ARG A 168 10.57 23.31 -2.73
CA ARG A 168 10.54 24.64 -2.11
C ARG A 168 9.12 25.10 -1.72
N GLN A 169 8.11 24.75 -2.52
CA GLN A 169 6.71 25.10 -2.24
C GLN A 169 6.11 24.27 -1.09
N VAL A 170 6.45 22.98 -1.00
CA VAL A 170 5.81 22.07 -0.03
C VAL A 170 6.53 21.99 1.32
N LEU A 171 7.84 22.25 1.35
CA LEU A 171 8.68 22.07 2.53
C LEU A 171 8.19 22.82 3.78
N PRO A 172 7.69 24.07 3.71
CA PRO A 172 7.19 24.78 4.89
C PRO A 172 6.01 24.10 5.60
N PHE A 173 5.32 23.19 4.92
CA PHE A 173 4.13 22.49 5.44
C PHE A 173 4.46 21.06 5.89
N LEU A 174 5.71 20.62 5.77
CA LEU A 174 6.14 19.27 6.11
C LEU A 174 7.05 19.31 7.34
N LEU A 175 6.55 18.77 8.46
CA LEU A 175 7.37 18.52 9.64
C LEU A 175 7.80 17.05 9.66
N ARG A 176 9.10 16.81 9.46
CA ARG A 176 9.70 15.47 9.49
C ARG A 176 10.82 15.45 10.54
N ARG A 177 10.81 14.45 11.41
CA ARG A 177 11.87 14.19 12.41
C ARG A 177 12.33 12.75 12.27
N MET A 178 13.64 12.51 12.21
CA MET A 178 14.18 11.15 12.23
C MET A 178 14.30 10.65 13.68
N LYS A 179 14.29 9.32 13.86
CA LYS A 179 14.47 8.74 15.20
C LYS A 179 15.84 9.09 15.78
N GLU A 180 16.88 9.12 14.94
CA GLU A 180 18.24 9.55 15.31
C GLU A 180 18.29 11.01 15.79
N ASP A 181 17.42 11.89 15.28
CA ASP A 181 17.35 13.30 15.70
C ASP A 181 16.71 13.47 17.10
N VAL A 182 15.99 12.46 17.60
CA VAL A 182 15.11 12.58 18.77
C VAL A 182 15.46 11.59 19.89
N LEU A 183 15.96 10.41 19.56
CA LEU A 183 16.23 9.31 20.49
C LEU A 183 17.69 8.89 20.36
N GLN A 184 18.54 9.38 21.26
CA GLN A 184 19.98 9.08 21.28
C GLN A 184 20.28 7.66 21.81
N ASP A 185 19.33 7.06 22.53
CA ASP A 185 19.52 5.78 23.23
C ASP A 185 19.11 4.54 22.41
N LEU A 186 18.66 4.72 21.15
CA LEU A 186 18.25 3.59 20.33
C LEU A 186 19.48 2.99 19.60
N PRO A 187 19.77 1.68 19.75
CA PRO A 187 20.82 1.06 18.95
C PRO A 187 20.50 1.16 17.46
N PRO A 188 21.54 1.20 16.59
CA PRO A 188 21.34 1.31 15.16
C PRO A 188 20.53 0.11 14.63
N LYS A 189 19.60 0.37 13.71
CA LYS A 189 18.86 -0.70 13.03
C LYS A 189 19.80 -1.46 12.10
N ILE A 190 20.10 -2.72 12.43
CA ILE A 190 20.88 -3.62 11.58
C ILE A 190 19.91 -4.35 10.64
N ILE A 191 20.14 -4.28 9.33
CA ILE A 191 19.39 -5.02 8.31
C ILE A 191 20.36 -6.01 7.68
N GLN A 192 20.03 -7.30 7.72
CA GLN A 192 20.83 -8.36 7.14
C GLN A 192 19.97 -9.21 6.22
N ASP A 193 20.45 -9.41 5.00
CA ASP A 193 19.83 -10.31 4.04
C ASP A 193 20.34 -11.74 4.28
N TYR A 194 19.41 -12.68 4.45
CA TYR A 194 19.72 -14.10 4.56
C TYR A 194 19.33 -14.82 3.27
N TYR A 195 20.33 -15.20 2.49
CA TYR A 195 20.11 -15.89 1.22
C TYR A 195 19.92 -17.39 1.42
N CYS A 196 18.96 -17.97 0.71
CA CYS A 196 18.73 -19.42 0.68
C CYS A 196 18.68 -19.92 -0.75
N ASN A 197 19.34 -21.05 -1.00
CA ASN A 197 19.25 -21.75 -2.29
C ASN A 197 17.92 -22.50 -2.40
N LEU A 198 17.37 -22.64 -3.60
CA LEU A 198 16.16 -23.42 -3.84
C LEU A 198 16.41 -24.91 -3.58
N SER A 199 15.40 -25.61 -3.06
CA SER A 199 15.46 -27.08 -2.90
C SER A 199 15.38 -27.76 -4.26
N PRO A 200 15.84 -29.03 -4.38
CA PRO A 200 15.72 -29.78 -5.64
C PRO A 200 14.28 -29.82 -6.17
N LEU A 201 13.29 -29.97 -5.26
CA LEU A 201 11.88 -29.96 -5.63
C LEU A 201 11.42 -28.58 -6.14
N GLN A 202 11.90 -27.48 -5.54
CA GLN A 202 11.60 -26.13 -6.03
C GLN A 202 12.21 -25.87 -7.41
N VAL A 203 13.44 -26.34 -7.65
CA VAL A 203 14.10 -26.22 -8.97
C VAL A 203 13.33 -26.99 -10.03
N GLN A 204 12.95 -28.24 -9.75
CA GLN A 204 12.15 -29.07 -10.65
C GLN A 204 10.84 -28.37 -11.04
N LEU A 205 10.07 -27.91 -10.04
CA LEU A 205 8.80 -27.20 -10.28
C LEU A 205 8.98 -25.87 -11.02
N TYR A 206 10.08 -25.18 -10.77
CA TYR A 206 10.42 -23.95 -11.48
C TYR A 206 10.66 -24.23 -12.96
N GLU A 207 11.45 -25.25 -13.27
CA GLU A 207 11.73 -25.66 -14.65
C GLU A 207 10.48 -26.17 -15.38
N ASP A 208 9.66 -26.99 -14.72
CA ASP A 208 8.42 -27.51 -15.29
C ASP A 208 7.44 -26.36 -15.61
N PHE A 209 7.38 -25.36 -14.72
CA PHE A 209 6.62 -24.15 -14.96
C PHE A 209 7.20 -23.32 -16.14
N ALA A 210 8.52 -23.16 -16.22
CA ALA A 210 9.16 -22.45 -17.33
C ALA A 210 8.92 -23.16 -18.68
N LYS A 211 9.05 -24.49 -18.72
CA LYS A 211 8.83 -25.31 -19.91
C LYS A 211 7.38 -25.27 -20.38
N SER A 212 6.41 -25.37 -19.47
CA SER A 212 4.98 -25.29 -19.83
C SER A 212 4.59 -23.92 -20.40
N ARG A 213 5.15 -22.84 -19.86
CA ARG A 213 4.94 -21.47 -20.36
C ARG A 213 5.62 -21.20 -21.70
N ALA A 214 6.82 -21.74 -21.90
CA ALA A 214 7.49 -21.66 -23.20
C ALA A 214 6.67 -22.37 -24.29
N LYS A 215 6.13 -23.56 -24.00
CA LYS A 215 5.26 -24.29 -24.93
C LYS A 215 3.98 -23.51 -25.26
N ALA A 216 3.29 -22.97 -24.25
CA ALA A 216 2.08 -22.17 -24.46
C ALA A 216 2.37 -20.89 -25.29
N SER A 217 3.50 -20.22 -25.04
CA SER A 217 3.89 -19.03 -25.81
C SER A 217 4.21 -19.37 -27.28
N VAL A 218 4.77 -20.55 -27.54
CA VAL A 218 5.06 -21.03 -28.90
C VAL A 218 3.76 -21.41 -29.62
N GLU A 219 2.83 -22.10 -28.95
CA GLU A 219 1.51 -22.44 -29.50
C GLU A 219 0.64 -21.19 -29.79
N ASP A 220 0.68 -20.16 -28.93
CA ASP A 220 0.04 -18.86 -29.18
C ASP A 220 0.67 -18.11 -30.36
N SER A 221 1.99 -18.27 -30.58
CA SER A 221 2.70 -17.67 -31.72
C SER A 221 2.43 -18.40 -33.04
N ILE A 222 2.21 -19.72 -33.00
CA ILE A 222 1.90 -20.52 -34.19
C ILE A 222 0.43 -20.35 -34.60
N SER A 223 -0.49 -20.27 -33.64
CA SER A 223 -1.93 -20.04 -33.90
C SER A 223 -2.27 -18.62 -34.36
N SER A 224 -1.40 -17.63 -34.13
CA SER A 224 -1.55 -16.27 -34.65
C SER A 224 -1.03 -16.08 -36.08
N THR A 225 -0.54 -17.14 -36.74
CA THR A 225 -0.12 -17.10 -38.16
C THR A 225 -1.28 -17.25 -39.16
N SER A 226 -2.53 -17.30 -38.69
CA SER A 226 -3.70 -17.41 -39.56
C SER A 226 -4.88 -16.61 -39.01
N THR A 227 -4.83 -15.28 -39.13
CA THR A 227 -5.93 -14.40 -39.57
C THR A 227 -5.55 -12.94 -39.41
N GLU A 228 -5.85 -12.17 -40.45
CA GLU A 228 -5.59 -10.74 -40.57
C GLU A 228 -6.35 -9.91 -39.50
N GLU A 229 -5.67 -8.87 -39.02
CA GLU A 229 -6.16 -7.59 -38.49
C GLU A 229 -7.36 -7.57 -37.52
N GLU A 230 -7.09 -7.32 -36.23
CA GLU A 230 -7.87 -6.38 -35.40
C GLU A 230 -7.10 -6.03 -34.11
N GLU A 231 -6.71 -4.75 -33.96
CA GLU A 231 -6.09 -4.20 -32.76
C GLU A 231 -7.05 -4.26 -31.55
N LYS A 232 -7.05 -5.37 -30.80
CA LYS A 232 -7.64 -5.44 -29.46
C LYS A 232 -6.54 -5.34 -28.39
N PRO A 233 -6.78 -4.57 -27.31
CA PRO A 233 -5.71 -4.09 -26.42
C PRO A 233 -5.07 -5.22 -25.61
N LYS A 234 -3.77 -5.06 -25.33
CA LYS A 234 -2.81 -5.93 -24.62
C LYS A 234 -3.17 -6.27 -23.14
N LEU A 235 -4.45 -6.41 -22.79
CA LEU A 235 -4.94 -6.68 -21.43
C LEU A 235 -4.87 -8.16 -21.02
N LYS A 236 -4.89 -9.11 -21.97
CA LYS A 236 -4.79 -10.55 -21.64
C LYS A 236 -3.36 -10.96 -21.25
N ALA A 237 -2.35 -10.43 -21.93
CA ALA A 237 -0.94 -10.78 -21.68
C ALA A 237 -0.47 -10.41 -20.26
N THR A 238 -0.95 -9.29 -19.70
CA THR A 238 -0.56 -8.83 -18.35
C THR A 238 -1.13 -9.71 -17.23
N GLY A 239 -2.34 -10.25 -17.40
CA GLY A 239 -2.95 -11.19 -16.46
C GLY A 239 -2.14 -12.50 -16.36
N HIS A 240 -1.69 -13.03 -17.49
CA HIS A 240 -0.88 -14.25 -17.54
C HIS A 240 0.51 -14.08 -16.91
N VAL A 241 1.11 -12.88 -16.97
CA VAL A 241 2.40 -12.59 -16.32
C VAL A 241 2.24 -12.45 -14.81
N PHE A 242 1.19 -11.76 -14.35
CA PHE A 242 0.95 -11.60 -12.91
C PHE A 242 0.66 -12.94 -12.23
N GLN A 243 -0.13 -13.81 -12.86
CA GLN A 243 -0.39 -15.16 -12.37
C GLN A 243 0.89 -16.00 -12.28
N ALA A 244 1.80 -15.86 -13.26
CA ALA A 244 3.10 -16.53 -13.24
C ALA A 244 3.99 -16.03 -12.09
N LEU A 245 4.06 -14.72 -11.87
CA LEU A 245 4.80 -14.14 -10.75
C LEU A 245 4.23 -14.59 -9.40
N GLN A 246 2.90 -14.69 -9.27
CA GLN A 246 2.28 -15.23 -8.07
C GLN A 246 2.62 -16.70 -7.83
N TYR A 247 2.62 -17.52 -8.89
CA TYR A 247 3.03 -18.92 -8.80
C TYR A 247 4.48 -19.03 -8.32
N LEU A 248 5.41 -18.32 -8.97
CA LEU A 248 6.83 -18.33 -8.61
C LEU A 248 7.07 -17.84 -7.19
N ARG A 249 6.38 -16.77 -6.76
CA ARG A 249 6.45 -16.26 -5.39
C ARG A 249 5.98 -17.31 -4.38
N LYS A 250 4.88 -18.03 -4.67
CA LYS A 250 4.38 -19.11 -3.81
C LYS A 250 5.37 -20.27 -3.76
N LEU A 251 5.89 -20.70 -4.91
CA LEU A 251 6.87 -21.78 -5.03
C LEU A 251 8.15 -21.49 -4.23
N CYS A 252 8.69 -20.27 -4.35
CA CYS A 252 9.89 -19.84 -3.59
C CYS A 252 9.65 -19.82 -2.08
N ASN A 253 8.40 -19.71 -1.61
CA ASN A 253 8.09 -19.81 -0.20
C ASN A 253 7.96 -21.27 0.25
N HIS A 254 7.16 -22.07 -0.47
CA HIS A 254 6.99 -23.50 -0.17
C HIS A 254 6.32 -24.24 -1.36
N PRO A 255 6.83 -25.42 -1.80
CA PRO A 255 6.21 -26.21 -2.87
C PRO A 255 4.72 -26.56 -2.66
N SER A 256 4.32 -26.82 -1.42
CA SER A 256 2.91 -27.11 -1.08
C SER A 256 1.93 -25.97 -1.37
N LEU A 257 2.38 -24.73 -1.59
CA LEU A 257 1.51 -23.61 -1.95
C LEU A 257 1.10 -23.63 -3.42
N VAL A 258 1.79 -24.42 -4.24
CA VAL A 258 1.51 -24.61 -5.66
C VAL A 258 1.07 -26.03 -6.00
N LEU A 259 1.62 -27.03 -5.31
CA LEU A 259 1.23 -28.44 -5.45
C LEU A 259 -0.06 -28.75 -4.68
N THR A 260 -1.18 -28.28 -5.22
CA THR A 260 -2.52 -28.71 -4.78
C THR A 260 -2.98 -29.91 -5.62
N PRO A 261 -4.02 -30.66 -5.20
CA PRO A 261 -4.53 -31.81 -5.96
C PRO A 261 -4.96 -31.49 -7.41
N GLN A 262 -5.20 -30.22 -7.72
CA GLN A 262 -5.54 -29.73 -9.06
C GLN A 262 -4.31 -29.42 -9.93
N HIS A 263 -3.10 -29.51 -9.37
CA HIS A 263 -1.88 -29.23 -10.11
C HIS A 263 -1.54 -30.38 -11.07
N PRO A 264 -1.18 -30.12 -12.34
CA PRO A 264 -0.90 -31.16 -13.33
C PRO A 264 0.15 -32.19 -12.88
N GLU A 265 1.23 -31.71 -12.27
CA GLU A 265 2.32 -32.57 -11.77
C GLU A 265 2.07 -33.17 -10.36
N TYR A 266 0.90 -32.96 -9.75
CA TYR A 266 0.66 -33.37 -8.36
C TYR A 266 0.84 -34.87 -8.15
N LYS A 267 0.26 -35.70 -9.02
CA LYS A 267 0.32 -37.17 -8.90
C LYS A 267 1.75 -37.68 -9.03
N ARG A 268 2.43 -37.25 -10.10
CA ARG A 268 3.81 -37.64 -10.41
C ARG A 268 4.78 -37.27 -9.29
N ILE A 269 4.68 -36.05 -8.76
CA ILE A 269 5.56 -35.59 -7.68
C ILE A 269 5.21 -36.28 -6.36
N SER A 270 3.93 -36.54 -6.09
CA SER A 270 3.52 -37.26 -4.88
C SER A 270 4.09 -38.69 -4.87
N GLU A 271 4.04 -39.39 -6.01
CA GLU A 271 4.65 -40.72 -6.18
C GLU A 271 6.18 -40.67 -6.01
N GLN A 272 6.84 -39.67 -6.59
CA GLN A 272 8.28 -39.45 -6.43
C GLN A 272 8.66 -39.22 -4.96
N LEU A 273 7.88 -38.42 -4.23
CA LEU A 273 8.11 -38.14 -2.80
C LEU A 273 7.91 -39.39 -1.94
N ILE A 274 6.90 -40.21 -2.23
CA ILE A 274 6.69 -41.51 -1.56
C ILE A 274 7.89 -42.42 -1.79
N GLY A 275 8.40 -42.50 -3.03
CA GLY A 275 9.60 -43.28 -3.37
C GLY A 275 10.88 -42.80 -2.67
N GLN A 276 10.94 -41.52 -2.31
CA GLN A 276 12.04 -40.91 -1.55
C GLN A 276 11.81 -40.95 -0.02
N ASN A 277 10.73 -41.60 0.44
CA ASN A 277 10.30 -41.62 1.84
C ASN A 277 10.23 -40.22 2.47
N SER A 278 9.72 -39.25 1.70
CA SER A 278 9.59 -37.86 2.11
C SER A 278 8.15 -37.36 1.93
N ASN A 279 7.75 -36.41 2.78
CA ASN A 279 6.48 -35.71 2.67
C ASN A 279 6.68 -34.34 2.02
N LEU A 280 5.70 -33.89 1.24
CA LEU A 280 5.64 -32.53 0.68
C LEU A 280 5.75 -31.44 1.76
N ARG A 281 5.37 -31.73 3.00
CA ARG A 281 5.43 -30.83 4.16
C ARG A 281 6.78 -30.85 4.90
N ASP A 282 7.73 -31.66 4.45
CA ASP A 282 9.05 -31.71 5.09
C ASP A 282 9.81 -30.39 4.90
N LEU A 283 10.49 -29.96 5.95
CA LEU A 283 11.27 -28.70 5.97
C LEU A 283 12.36 -28.66 4.89
N GLN A 284 12.87 -29.82 4.47
CA GLN A 284 13.90 -29.93 3.44
C GLN A 284 13.46 -29.38 2.07
N HIS A 285 12.15 -29.39 1.79
CA HIS A 285 11.61 -28.88 0.54
C HIS A 285 11.40 -27.35 0.55
N ALA A 286 11.51 -26.73 1.72
CA ALA A 286 11.36 -25.30 1.93
C ALA A 286 12.60 -24.70 2.62
N PRO A 287 13.62 -24.33 1.83
CA PRO A 287 14.88 -23.78 2.33
C PRO A 287 14.71 -22.54 3.20
N LYS A 288 13.66 -21.73 2.99
CA LYS A 288 13.34 -20.59 3.86
C LYS A 288 12.97 -21.00 5.28
N LEU A 289 12.28 -22.12 5.46
CA LEU A 289 11.96 -22.64 6.80
C LEU A 289 13.20 -23.24 7.47
N SER A 290 14.07 -23.89 6.68
CA SER A 290 15.36 -24.37 7.17
C SER A 290 16.28 -23.22 7.58
N ALA A 291 16.36 -22.16 6.78
CA ALA A 291 17.05 -20.91 7.10
C ALA A 291 16.47 -20.25 8.35
N LEU A 292 15.14 -20.15 8.46
CA LEU A 292 14.49 -19.60 9.65
C LEU A 292 14.82 -20.41 10.90
N LYS A 293 14.85 -21.76 10.81
CA LYS A 293 15.27 -22.62 11.92
C LYS A 293 16.72 -22.32 12.33
N GLN A 294 17.63 -22.13 11.38
CA GLN A 294 19.02 -21.78 11.67
C GLN A 294 19.11 -20.43 12.38
N VAL A 295 18.45 -19.39 11.86
CA VAL A 295 18.43 -18.07 12.47
C VAL A 295 17.88 -18.11 13.90
N LEU A 296 16.75 -18.79 14.11
CA LEU A 296 16.14 -18.92 15.43
C LEU A 296 17.02 -19.72 16.41
N CYS A 297 17.78 -20.72 15.94
CA CYS A 297 18.71 -21.47 16.79
C CYS A 297 19.99 -20.68 17.11
N TRP A 298 20.39 -19.73 16.26
CA TRP A 298 21.56 -18.86 16.48
C TRP A 298 21.28 -17.75 17.51
N GLU A 299 20.03 -17.30 17.64
CA GLU A 299 19.64 -16.27 18.64
C GLU A 299 19.46 -16.81 20.07
N VAL A 300 19.72 -18.10 20.32
CA VAL A 300 19.57 -18.74 21.64
C VAL A 300 20.91 -18.80 22.44
N PHE A 301 21.96 -18.13 21.97
CA PHE A 301 23.24 -17.99 22.70
C PHE A 301 23.69 -16.54 22.82
#